data_AF-A0A7H0GG44-F1
#
_entry.id   AF-A0A7H0GG44-F1
#
_cell.length_a   1.000
_cell.length_b   1.000
_cell.length_c   1.000
_cell.angle_alpha   90.00
_cell.angle_beta   90.00
_cell.angle_gamma   90.00
#
_symmetry.space_group_name_H-M   'P 1'
#
loop_
_entity.id
_entity.type
_entity.pdbx_description
1 polymer ?
#
loop_
_entity_poly.entity_id
_entity_poly.type
_entity_poly.pdbx_seq_one_letter_code
_entity_poly.pdbx_strand_id
1 'polypeptide(L)'
;MRLWSLHPRYLDTKGLVALWREALLAQAVLRGETRGYRNHPQLERFSAHAAPLDAMSTYLRAVWREAEERGYSFNASKIHAPSGPVTPMPVSDGQLAYEWEHLRNKLAQRSPAVLEKWADVQVPELHPMWVLAPGPMARWERPLSPS
;
A
#
# COMPACT_ATOMS: atom_id res chain seq x y z
N MET A 1 -2.16 -6.60 -8.16
CA MET A 1 -1.64 -6.35 -6.81
C MET A 1 -0.96 -5.00 -6.81
N ARG A 2 -1.47 -4.06 -6.01
CA ARG A 2 -0.85 -2.77 -5.75
C ARG A 2 -0.89 -2.46 -4.26
N LEU A 3 0.28 -2.49 -3.65
CA LEU A 3 0.57 -2.02 -2.31
C LEU A 3 1.06 -0.58 -2.40
N TRP A 4 0.27 0.35 -1.89
CA TRP A 4 0.60 1.76 -1.87
C TRP A 4 1.57 2.09 -0.74
N SER A 5 2.52 2.96 -1.04
CA SER A 5 3.38 3.66 -0.11
C SER A 5 2.67 4.86 0.53
N LEU A 6 1.59 5.34 -0.10
CA LEU A 6 0.67 6.37 0.41
C LEU A 6 -0.15 5.90 1.62
N HIS A 7 -0.46 6.82 2.54
CA HIS A 7 -1.41 6.57 3.60
C HIS A 7 -2.80 6.17 3.03
N PRO A 8 -3.45 5.12 3.55
CA PRO A 8 -4.74 4.64 3.01
C PRO A 8 -5.87 5.68 3.08
N ARG A 9 -5.72 6.74 3.89
CA ARG A 9 -6.63 7.90 3.97
C ARG A 9 -6.97 8.57 2.65
N TYR A 10 -6.06 8.50 1.69
CA TYR A 10 -6.26 9.10 0.38
C TYR A 10 -7.09 8.24 -0.58
N LEU A 11 -7.27 6.94 -0.28
CA LEU A 11 -8.02 6.04 -1.15
C LEU A 11 -9.53 6.28 -1.03
N ASP A 12 -10.21 6.19 -2.16
CA ASP A 12 -11.67 6.01 -2.20
C ASP A 12 -12.07 4.62 -1.65
N THR A 13 -13.36 4.41 -1.39
CA THR A 13 -13.87 3.13 -0.87
C THR A 13 -13.44 1.94 -1.71
N LYS A 14 -13.53 2.05 -3.05
CA LYS A 14 -13.12 0.97 -3.96
C LYS A 14 -11.61 0.70 -3.86
N GLY A 15 -10.81 1.76 -3.77
CA GLY A 15 -9.36 1.65 -3.56
C GLY A 15 -8.99 0.98 -2.25
N LEU A 16 -9.65 1.35 -1.15
CA LEU A 16 -9.37 0.79 0.18
C LEU A 16 -9.73 -0.71 0.25
N VAL A 17 -10.90 -1.10 -0.29
CA VAL A 17 -11.33 -2.50 -0.36
C VAL A 17 -10.39 -3.34 -1.24
N ALA A 18 -9.96 -2.79 -2.39
CA ALA A 18 -8.99 -3.44 -3.26
C ALA A 18 -7.65 -3.62 -2.53
N LEU A 19 -7.15 -2.58 -1.86
CA LEU A 19 -5.90 -2.62 -1.12
C LEU A 19 -5.90 -3.71 -0.06
N TRP A 20 -6.97 -3.80 0.73
CA TRP A 20 -7.12 -4.85 1.75
C TRP A 20 -7.00 -6.26 1.16
N ARG A 21 -7.71 -6.54 0.06
CA ARG A 21 -7.68 -7.85 -0.61
C ARG A 21 -6.30 -8.16 -1.18
N GLU A 22 -5.65 -7.18 -1.80
CA GLU A 22 -4.34 -7.34 -2.40
C GLU A 22 -3.22 -7.49 -1.36
N ALA A 23 -3.32 -6.81 -0.22
CA ALA A 23 -2.39 -6.98 0.90
C ALA A 23 -2.56 -8.33 1.61
N LEU A 24 -3.79 -8.84 1.75
CA LEU A 24 -4.01 -10.20 2.24
C LEU A 24 -3.46 -11.25 1.28
N LEU A 25 -3.60 -11.04 -0.03
CA LEU A 25 -2.96 -11.89 -1.03
C LEU A 25 -1.44 -11.84 -0.90
N ALA A 26 -0.85 -10.65 -0.72
CA ALA A 26 0.58 -10.50 -0.48
C ALA A 26 1.05 -11.27 0.76
N GLN A 27 0.30 -11.22 1.86
CA GLN A 27 0.55 -12.04 3.04
C GLN A 27 0.53 -13.54 2.73
N ALA A 28 -0.48 -14.03 1.99
CA ALA A 28 -0.56 -15.44 1.60
C ALA A 28 0.63 -15.86 0.71
N VAL A 29 1.08 -14.98 -0.19
CA VAL A 29 2.28 -15.22 -1.02
C VAL A 29 3.53 -15.36 -0.14
N LEU A 30 3.71 -14.46 0.85
CA LEU A 30 4.84 -14.52 1.79
C LEU A 30 4.82 -15.76 2.68
N ARG A 31 3.64 -16.36 2.91
CA ARG A 31 3.50 -17.66 3.60
C ARG A 31 3.72 -18.87 2.71
N GLY A 32 3.91 -18.67 1.40
CA GLY A 32 4.02 -19.78 0.44
C GLY A 32 2.70 -20.48 0.12
N GLU A 33 1.56 -19.90 0.51
CA GLU A 33 0.22 -20.49 0.36
C GLU A 33 -0.32 -20.34 -1.08
N THR A 34 0.35 -19.56 -1.93
CA THR A 34 -0.09 -19.30 -3.31
C THR A 34 0.83 -19.98 -4.33
N ARG A 35 0.26 -20.35 -5.49
CA ARG A 35 1.03 -20.80 -6.67
C ARG A 35 1.46 -19.65 -7.58
N GLY A 36 0.65 -18.58 -7.65
CA GLY A 36 0.93 -17.36 -8.43
C GLY A 36 1.39 -16.18 -7.57
N TYR A 37 1.77 -15.07 -8.23
CA TYR A 37 2.21 -13.79 -7.63
C TYR A 37 3.51 -13.83 -6.80
N ARG A 38 4.25 -14.94 -6.81
CA ARG A 38 5.50 -15.13 -6.04
C ARG A 38 6.61 -14.13 -6.41
N ASN A 39 6.67 -13.75 -7.69
CA ASN A 39 7.66 -12.81 -8.22
C ASN A 39 7.04 -11.44 -8.52
N HIS A 40 6.04 -11.03 -7.73
CA HIS A 40 5.41 -9.73 -7.96
C HIS A 40 6.39 -8.62 -7.52
N PRO A 41 6.72 -7.64 -8.39
CA PRO A 41 7.79 -6.69 -8.10
C PRO A 41 7.55 -5.85 -6.83
N GLN A 42 6.29 -5.50 -6.53
CA GLN A 42 5.94 -4.79 -5.29
C GLN A 42 6.09 -5.62 -4.01
N LEU A 43 6.16 -6.95 -4.14
CA LEU A 43 6.37 -7.86 -3.02
C LEU A 43 7.86 -8.08 -2.76
N GLU A 44 8.72 -7.93 -3.77
CA GLU A 44 10.18 -8.10 -3.64
C GLU A 44 10.75 -7.27 -2.48
N ARG A 45 10.27 -6.03 -2.31
CA ARG A 45 10.68 -5.15 -1.20
C ARG A 45 10.29 -5.69 0.19
N PHE A 46 9.15 -6.38 0.31
CA PHE A 46 8.76 -7.03 1.56
C PHE A 46 9.56 -8.31 1.77
N SER A 47 9.78 -9.10 0.71
CA SER A 47 10.59 -10.33 0.77
C SER A 47 12.06 -10.06 1.14
N ALA A 48 12.59 -8.88 0.80
CA ALA A 48 13.93 -8.44 1.17
C ALA A 48 14.02 -7.93 2.63
N HIS A 49 12.90 -7.74 3.32
CA HIS A 49 12.88 -7.33 4.71
C HIS A 49 13.33 -8.47 5.65
N ALA A 50 13.99 -8.16 6.76
CA ALA A 50 14.43 -9.19 7.72
C ALA A 50 13.28 -9.97 8.36
N ALA A 51 12.09 -9.36 8.45
CA ALA A 51 10.85 -9.98 8.91
C ALA A 51 9.69 -9.66 7.92
N PRO A 52 9.56 -10.38 6.79
CA PRO A 52 8.61 -10.06 5.73
C PRO A 52 7.13 -10.14 6.18
N LEU A 53 6.78 -11.17 6.95
CA LEU A 53 5.42 -11.39 7.43
C LEU A 53 5.01 -10.34 8.46
N ASP A 54 5.91 -9.95 9.36
CA ASP A 54 5.62 -8.92 10.36
C ASP A 54 5.49 -7.53 9.69
N ALA A 55 6.31 -7.24 8.67
CA ALA A 55 6.17 -6.05 7.86
C ALA A 55 4.82 -6.00 7.13
N MET A 56 4.40 -7.10 6.51
CA MET A 56 3.08 -7.19 5.88
C MET A 56 1.94 -7.08 6.90
N SER A 57 2.13 -7.62 8.11
CA SER A 57 1.15 -7.48 9.21
C SER A 57 0.99 -6.02 9.63
N THR A 58 2.10 -5.30 9.78
CA THR A 58 2.12 -3.87 10.10
C THR A 58 1.42 -3.07 8.99
N TYR A 59 1.67 -3.44 7.73
CA TYR A 59 0.98 -2.88 6.57
C TYR A 59 -0.55 -3.07 6.64
N LEU A 60 -0.99 -4.32 6.80
CA LEU A 60 -2.40 -4.67 6.90
C LEU A 60 -3.10 -4.00 8.10
N ARG A 61 -2.42 -3.82 9.23
CA ARG A 61 -2.97 -3.17 10.43
C ARG A 61 -3.30 -1.70 10.19
N ALA A 62 -2.45 -0.96 9.49
CA ALA A 62 -2.74 0.44 9.16
C ALA A 62 -3.90 0.56 8.15
N VAL A 63 -4.00 -0.36 7.18
CA VAL A 63 -5.17 -0.44 6.27
C VAL A 63 -6.45 -0.77 7.05
N TRP A 64 -6.38 -1.70 8.00
CA TRP A 64 -7.51 -2.06 8.85
C TRP A 64 -7.96 -0.91 9.74
N ARG A 65 -7.04 -0.17 10.37
CA ARG A 65 -7.37 1.02 11.19
C ARG A 65 -8.09 2.09 10.38
N GLU A 66 -7.59 2.40 9.18
CA GLU A 66 -8.26 3.36 8.30
C GLU A 66 -9.68 2.88 7.92
N ALA A 67 -9.86 1.57 7.73
CA ALA A 67 -11.17 1.01 7.45
C ALA A 67 -12.11 1.16 8.66
N GLU A 68 -11.62 0.88 9.87
CA GLU A 68 -12.34 1.03 11.13
C GLU A 68 -12.74 2.49 11.39
N GLU A 69 -11.84 3.44 11.20
CA GLU A 69 -12.10 4.89 11.33
C GLU A 69 -13.22 5.38 10.40
N ARG A 70 -13.39 4.72 9.26
CA ARG A 70 -14.47 5.00 8.29
C ARG A 70 -15.73 4.15 8.50
N GLY A 71 -15.78 3.31 9.53
CA GLY A 71 -16.91 2.45 9.86
C GLY A 71 -17.02 1.16 9.04
N TYR A 72 -15.96 0.72 8.37
CA TYR A 72 -15.93 -0.56 7.66
C TYR A 72 -15.49 -1.71 8.57
N SER A 73 -16.11 -2.89 8.38
CA SER A 73 -15.83 -4.08 9.19
C SER A 73 -14.87 -5.06 8.48
N PHE A 74 -13.62 -4.66 8.29
CA PHE A 74 -12.58 -5.60 7.81
C PHE A 74 -12.23 -6.61 8.91
N ASN A 75 -12.15 -7.90 8.53
CA ASN A 75 -11.85 -8.96 9.48
C ASN A 75 -10.36 -8.96 9.86
N ALA A 76 -10.02 -8.36 10.99
CA ALA A 76 -8.67 -8.32 11.55
C ALA A 76 -8.07 -9.70 11.87
N SER A 77 -8.89 -10.74 12.07
CA SER A 77 -8.40 -12.10 12.34
C SER A 77 -7.64 -12.71 11.16
N LYS A 78 -7.74 -12.09 9.97
CA LYS A 78 -7.01 -12.51 8.77
C LYS A 78 -5.55 -12.01 8.77
N ILE A 79 -5.23 -11.03 9.61
CA ILE A 79 -3.88 -10.45 9.69
C ILE A 79 -3.00 -11.42 10.47
N HIS A 80 -1.81 -11.68 9.97
CA HIS A 80 -0.80 -12.45 10.68
C HIS A 80 -0.49 -11.81 12.05
N ALA A 81 -0.29 -12.67 13.07
CA ALA A 81 0.09 -12.23 14.40
C ALA A 81 1.58 -11.87 14.38
N PRO A 82 1.94 -10.58 14.58
CA PRO A 82 3.33 -10.16 14.50
C PRO A 82 4.13 -10.78 15.64
N SER A 83 5.37 -11.19 15.35
CA SER A 83 6.28 -11.73 16.36
C SER A 83 7.01 -10.66 17.17
N GLY A 84 7.03 -9.41 16.68
CA GLY A 84 7.66 -8.29 17.35
C GLY A 84 7.50 -6.94 16.62
N PRO A 85 8.17 -5.89 17.09
CA PRO A 85 8.23 -4.61 16.39
C PRO A 85 8.96 -4.76 15.06
N VAL A 86 8.59 -3.92 14.08
CA VAL A 86 9.14 -3.96 12.72
C VAL A 86 9.73 -2.61 12.36
N THR A 87 10.93 -2.63 11.81
CA THR A 87 11.57 -1.43 11.25
C THR A 87 10.85 -0.98 9.98
N PRO A 88 10.50 0.31 9.84
CA PRO A 88 9.97 0.83 8.58
C PRO A 88 10.93 0.61 7.41
N MET A 89 10.37 0.37 6.23
CA MET A 89 11.14 0.19 4.99
C MET A 89 11.32 1.52 4.26
N PRO A 90 12.49 1.76 3.63
CA PRO A 90 12.67 2.97 2.84
C PRO A 90 11.75 2.97 1.61
N VAL A 91 11.21 4.13 1.28
CA VAL A 91 10.57 4.42 -0.01
C VAL A 91 11.13 5.72 -0.56
N SER A 92 11.40 5.76 -1.86
CA SER A 92 11.93 6.97 -2.48
C SER A 92 10.87 8.06 -2.63
N ASP A 93 11.28 9.32 -2.55
CA ASP A 93 10.45 10.48 -2.91
C ASP A 93 9.94 10.41 -4.35
N GLY A 94 10.77 9.94 -5.30
CA GLY A 94 10.34 9.69 -6.67
C GLY A 94 9.23 8.63 -6.78
N GLN A 95 9.28 7.57 -5.98
CA GLN A 95 8.21 6.56 -5.93
C GLN A 95 6.94 7.14 -5.31
N LEU A 96 7.08 7.90 -4.23
CA LEU A 96 5.95 8.54 -3.55
C LEU A 96 5.20 9.51 -4.47
N ALA A 97 5.94 10.37 -5.18
CA ALA A 97 5.39 11.31 -6.14
C ALA A 97 4.64 10.60 -7.27
N TYR A 98 5.24 9.55 -7.84
CA TYR A 98 4.60 8.74 -8.88
C TYR A 98 3.29 8.11 -8.39
N GLU A 99 3.31 7.49 -7.21
CA GLU A 99 2.11 6.90 -6.63
C GLU A 99 1.02 7.94 -6.37
N TRP A 100 1.39 9.14 -5.93
CA TRP A 100 0.45 10.22 -5.68
C TRP A 100 -0.26 10.66 -6.95
N GLU A 101 0.50 10.94 -8.02
CA GLU A 101 -0.06 11.28 -9.32
C GLU A 101 -0.96 10.17 -9.86
N HIS A 102 -0.52 8.91 -9.75
CA HIS A 102 -1.30 7.77 -10.20
C HIS A 102 -2.62 7.61 -9.44
N LEU A 103 -2.61 7.86 -8.13
CA LEU A 103 -3.84 7.85 -7.34
C LEU A 103 -4.76 9.00 -7.75
N ARG A 104 -4.24 10.23 -7.89
CA ARG A 104 -5.05 11.39 -8.32
C ARG A 104 -5.72 11.16 -9.67
N ASN A 105 -5.00 10.59 -10.64
CA ASN A 105 -5.56 10.23 -11.95
C ASN A 105 -6.70 9.21 -11.84
N LYS A 106 -6.57 8.21 -10.95
CA LYS A 106 -7.65 7.24 -10.69
C LYS A 106 -8.86 7.90 -10.02
N LEU A 107 -8.63 8.77 -9.05
CA LEU A 107 -9.70 9.46 -8.32
C LEU A 107 -10.45 10.43 -9.24
N ALA A 108 -9.76 11.16 -10.12
CA ALA A 108 -10.37 12.05 -11.11
C ALA A 108 -11.44 11.34 -11.94
N GLN A 109 -11.21 10.07 -12.29
CA GLN A 109 -12.15 9.29 -13.10
C GLN A 109 -13.30 8.69 -12.29
N ARG A 110 -13.04 8.20 -11.07
CA ARG A 110 -14.00 7.35 -10.35
C ARG A 110 -14.54 7.94 -9.03
N SER A 111 -13.91 8.97 -8.50
CA SER A 111 -14.29 9.60 -7.23
C SER A 111 -13.80 11.07 -7.16
N PRO A 112 -14.32 11.97 -8.03
CA PRO A 112 -13.90 13.38 -8.06
C PRO A 112 -14.03 14.09 -6.70
N ALA A 113 -15.05 13.76 -5.91
CA ALA A 113 -15.23 14.34 -4.57
C ALA A 113 -14.10 13.95 -3.59
N VAL A 114 -13.52 12.75 -3.71
CA VAL A 114 -12.37 12.34 -2.90
C VAL A 114 -11.10 13.05 -3.36
N LEU A 115 -10.95 13.27 -4.67
CA LEU A 115 -9.84 14.07 -5.19
C LEU A 115 -9.92 15.50 -4.67
N GLU A 116 -11.10 16.12 -4.74
CA GLU A 116 -11.35 17.49 -4.28
C GLU A 116 -11.03 17.65 -2.79
N LYS A 117 -11.45 16.68 -1.96
CA LYS A 117 -11.13 16.66 -0.52
C LYS A 117 -9.63 16.76 -0.24
N TRP A 118 -8.78 16.27 -1.13
CA TRP A 118 -7.34 16.24 -0.97
C TRP A 118 -6.59 17.15 -1.96
N ALA A 119 -7.27 18.13 -2.57
CA ALA A 119 -6.70 19.00 -3.60
C ALA A 119 -5.49 19.82 -3.10
N ASP A 120 -5.52 20.24 -1.84
CA ASP A 120 -4.45 21.06 -1.24
C ASP A 120 -3.20 20.25 -0.84
N VAL A 121 -3.28 18.91 -0.85
CA VAL A 121 -2.16 18.04 -0.45
C VAL A 121 -1.08 18.01 -1.54
N GLN A 122 0.02 18.74 -1.29
CA GLN A 122 1.18 18.75 -2.18
C GLN A 122 2.07 17.52 -1.99
N VAL A 123 2.34 17.16 -0.72
CA VAL A 123 3.13 15.99 -0.35
C VAL A 123 2.25 15.06 0.49
N PRO A 124 1.92 13.85 0.00
CA PRO A 124 1.06 12.94 0.74
C PRO A 124 1.79 12.32 1.93
N GLU A 125 1.02 12.05 2.99
CA GLU A 125 1.49 11.23 4.10
C GLU A 125 1.82 9.81 3.63
N LEU A 126 2.89 9.26 4.20
CA LEU A 126 3.27 7.88 4.00
C LEU A 126 2.40 6.95 4.82
N HIS A 127 2.18 5.76 4.28
CA HIS A 127 1.72 4.65 5.07
C HIS A 127 2.79 4.33 6.16
N PRO A 128 2.43 4.06 7.44
CA PRO A 128 3.38 3.96 8.56
C PRO A 128 4.51 2.91 8.44
N MET A 129 4.32 1.90 7.59
CA MET A 129 5.35 0.92 7.25
C MET A 129 6.55 1.51 6.48
N TRP A 130 6.45 2.76 6.00
CA TRP A 130 7.48 3.38 5.16
C TRP A 130 8.17 4.56 5.84
N VAL A 131 9.44 4.74 5.51
CA VAL A 131 10.21 5.96 5.80
C VAL A 131 10.70 6.56 4.50
N LEU A 132 10.60 7.88 4.37
CA LEU A 132 11.01 8.59 3.16
C LEU A 132 12.54 8.56 3.03
N ALA A 133 13.02 8.27 1.82
CA ALA A 133 14.43 8.39 1.44
C ALA A 133 14.53 9.16 0.11
N PRO A 134 15.60 9.95 -0.12
CA PRO A 134 15.85 10.53 -1.45
C PRO A 134 16.11 9.44 -2.49
N GLY A 135 15.50 9.53 -3.67
CA GLY A 135 15.84 8.64 -4.78
C GLY A 135 14.87 8.63 -5.95
N PRO A 136 15.24 8.00 -7.08
CA PRO A 136 14.35 7.90 -8.23
C PRO A 136 13.14 7.01 -7.92
N MET A 137 12.13 7.05 -8.80
CA MET A 137 11.06 6.06 -8.83
C MET A 137 11.64 4.65 -8.83
N ALA A 138 10.99 3.73 -8.12
CA ALA A 138 11.53 2.40 -7.98
C ALA A 138 11.55 1.67 -9.33
N ARG A 139 12.67 1.01 -9.64
CA ARG A 139 12.89 0.29 -10.91
C ARG A 139 11.83 -0.78 -11.23
N TRP A 140 11.13 -1.26 -10.21
CA TRP A 140 10.09 -2.27 -10.32
C TRP A 140 8.73 -1.69 -10.70
N GLU A 141 8.54 -0.38 -10.58
CA GLU A 141 7.31 0.27 -11.01
C GLU A 141 7.25 0.16 -12.53
N ARG A 142 6.15 -0.40 -13.02
CA ARG A 142 5.88 -0.51 -14.45
C ARG A 142 4.78 0.50 -14.75
N PRO A 143 5.11 1.70 -15.25
CA PRO A 143 4.11 2.65 -15.67
C PRO A 143 3.23 1.95 -16.70
N LEU A 144 1.94 1.84 -16.41
CA LEU A 144 1.00 1.51 -17.47
C LEU A 144 1.07 2.68 -18.43
N SER A 145 1.64 2.46 -19.61
CA SER A 145 1.51 3.40 -20.72
C SER A 145 0.02 3.71 -20.87
N PRO A 146 -0.39 5.00 -20.93
CA PRO A 146 -1.78 5.31 -21.22
C PRO A 146 -2.13 4.67 -22.56
N SER A 147 -3.18 3.83 -22.54
CA SER A 147 -3.82 3.32 -23.77
C SER A 147 -4.71 4.39 -24.36
#